data_AF-A0A7R8L934-F1
#
_entry.id   AF-A0A7R8L934-F1
#
_cell.length_a   1.000
_cell.length_b   1.000
_cell.length_c   1.000
_cell.angle_alpha   90.00
_cell.angle_beta   90.00
_cell.angle_gamma   90.00
#
_symmetry.space_group_name_H-M   'P 1'
#
loop_
_entity.id
_entity.type
_entity.pdbx_description
1 polymer ?
#
loop_
_entity_poly.entity_id
_entity_poly.type
_entity_poly.pdbx_seq_one_letter_code
_entity_poly.pdbx_strand_id
1 'polypeptide(L)'
;MACVRNGRDPANLQNGSSCLRRSRFRVRSSRSLCQPCRSLLLVDQRAARKSWEERYRVVLQRLGRVRERIRTFLSEERGRFRSWIGRRFPGLAREIEQAERNLHALRQLVFEVESLSWLKGHGLAFAYRKILEKHSAGRSARKAEPMRDPREESPDPGLRDAGQAEERRRRLKKAYRTLARRLHPDLNSDGDGRRIERWRAVQLAYQSGDLALLEAFCLEDDHTFIQDEPLSRLAERVSQERKTLARYLRKLRSYRKDPAWGCRKGSWESTVGPKVEGWLRARLAEMRKETRELKNRIRQWQQESERMFARGVKP
;
A
#
# COMPACT_ATOMS: atom_id res chain seq x y z
N MET A 1 36.90 26.67 27.92
CA MET A 1 37.45 25.32 28.21
C MET A 1 37.29 24.46 26.97
N ALA A 2 38.41 24.26 26.28
CA ALA A 2 38.50 23.54 25.02
C ALA A 2 38.80 22.05 25.28
N CYS A 3 38.18 21.16 24.51
CA CYS A 3 38.64 19.80 24.33
C CYS A 3 38.58 19.47 22.85
N VAL A 4 39.74 19.65 22.21
CA VAL A 4 40.09 19.18 20.88
C VAL A 4 40.28 17.67 20.95
N ARG A 5 39.64 16.91 20.06
CA ARG A 5 40.04 15.53 19.75
C ARG A 5 40.20 15.37 18.24
N ASN A 6 41.47 15.36 17.84
CA ASN A 6 41.97 14.86 16.57
C ASN A 6 42.14 13.33 16.62
N GLY A 7 41.91 12.67 15.49
CA GLY A 7 42.31 11.28 15.18
C GLY A 7 41.69 10.90 13.83
N ARG A 8 42.44 10.98 12.71
CA ARG A 8 43.28 9.92 12.10
C ARG A 8 42.57 8.57 12.05
N ASP A 9 42.49 7.79 10.97
CA ASP A 9 42.86 7.86 9.55
C ASP A 9 42.11 6.68 8.87
N PRO A 10 41.92 6.68 7.54
CA PRO A 10 41.19 5.64 6.81
C PRO A 10 42.10 4.47 6.41
N ALA A 11 41.87 3.27 6.99
CA ALA A 11 42.52 2.05 6.54
C ALA A 11 41.76 1.41 5.36
N ASN A 12 42.29 1.74 4.18
CA ASN A 12 42.33 0.96 2.94
C ASN A 12 42.22 -0.57 3.14
N LEU A 13 41.18 -1.21 2.60
CA LEU A 13 41.14 -2.66 2.39
C LEU A 13 40.99 -2.94 0.88
N GLN A 14 42.15 -3.08 0.25
CA GLN A 14 42.31 -3.54 -1.12
C GLN A 14 42.21 -5.08 -1.19
N ASN A 15 41.60 -5.54 -2.29
CA ASN A 15 41.98 -6.67 -3.13
C ASN A 15 42.38 -8.00 -2.46
N GLY A 16 41.43 -8.93 -2.47
CA GLY A 16 41.68 -10.38 -2.42
C GLY A 16 41.15 -11.06 -3.68
N SER A 17 41.84 -10.86 -4.81
CA SER A 17 41.64 -11.60 -6.06
C SER A 17 42.01 -13.06 -5.85
N SER A 18 41.01 -13.96 -5.75
CA SER A 18 41.25 -15.40 -5.73
C SER A 18 41.09 -16.00 -7.13
N CYS A 19 42.24 -16.31 -7.71
CA CYS A 19 42.43 -16.98 -8.98
C CYS A 19 42.06 -18.46 -8.85
N LEU A 20 40.81 -18.84 -9.14
CA LEU A 20 40.45 -20.24 -9.26
C LEU A 20 40.90 -20.78 -10.63
N ARG A 21 42.04 -21.48 -10.59
CA ARG A 21 42.61 -22.32 -11.65
C ARG A 21 41.52 -23.23 -12.23
N ARG A 22 41.14 -23.00 -13.49
CA ARG A 22 40.39 -23.96 -14.31
C ARG A 22 41.30 -25.14 -14.66
N SER A 23 41.31 -26.14 -13.81
CA SER A 23 41.88 -27.44 -14.10
C SER A 23 41.03 -28.14 -15.18
N ARG A 24 41.58 -28.25 -16.40
CA ARG A 24 41.00 -29.01 -17.51
C ARG A 24 41.43 -30.48 -17.39
N PHE A 25 40.78 -31.25 -16.51
CA PHE A 25 40.82 -32.70 -16.64
C PHE A 25 39.69 -33.16 -17.58
N ARG A 26 40.03 -33.42 -18.84
CA ARG A 26 39.20 -34.21 -19.74
C ARG A 26 39.39 -35.68 -19.37
N VAL A 27 38.59 -36.16 -18.42
CA VAL A 27 38.43 -37.61 -18.21
C VAL A 27 37.38 -38.10 -19.21
N ARG A 28 37.85 -38.65 -20.34
CA ARG A 28 37.04 -39.54 -21.18
C ARG A 28 36.84 -40.84 -20.42
N SER A 29 35.83 -40.88 -19.56
CA SER A 29 35.37 -42.13 -18.96
C SER A 29 34.18 -42.61 -19.77
N SER A 30 34.37 -43.74 -20.44
CA SER A 30 33.32 -44.63 -20.94
C SER A 30 32.39 -44.98 -19.76
N ARG A 31 31.29 -44.23 -19.61
CA ARG A 31 30.29 -44.49 -18.57
C ARG A 31 29.32 -45.53 -19.11
N SER A 32 29.41 -46.75 -18.58
CA SER A 32 28.30 -47.67 -18.61
C SER A 32 27.07 -46.96 -18.06
N LEU A 33 25.95 -47.10 -18.76
CA LEU A 33 24.64 -46.63 -18.33
C LEU A 33 24.14 -47.55 -17.20
N CYS A 34 24.84 -47.60 -16.06
CA CYS A 34 24.24 -48.05 -14.81
C CYS A 34 23.12 -47.05 -14.51
N GLN A 35 21.87 -47.45 -14.76
CA GLN A 35 20.73 -46.67 -14.34
C GLN A 35 20.90 -46.38 -12.84
N PRO A 36 20.91 -45.11 -12.42
CA PRO A 36 21.09 -44.78 -11.01
C PRO A 36 19.99 -45.48 -10.22
N CYS A 37 20.38 -46.45 -9.38
CA CYS A 37 19.48 -47.13 -8.48
C CYS A 37 18.76 -46.07 -7.64
N ARG A 38 17.48 -45.84 -7.91
CA ARG A 38 16.64 -44.92 -7.14
C ARG A 38 16.25 -45.64 -5.85
N SER A 39 17.01 -45.43 -4.79
CA SER A 39 16.58 -45.81 -3.45
C SER A 39 15.34 -44.98 -3.06
N LEU A 40 14.19 -45.64 -2.90
CA LEU A 40 12.99 -45.01 -2.38
C LEU A 40 13.10 -44.91 -0.86
N LEU A 41 13.26 -43.69 -0.35
CA LEU A 41 13.21 -43.43 1.10
C LEU A 41 11.75 -43.23 1.51
N LEU A 42 11.23 -44.12 2.36
CA LEU A 42 9.96 -43.93 3.05
C LEU A 42 10.12 -42.80 4.06
N VAL A 43 9.64 -41.61 3.70
CA VAL A 43 9.55 -40.48 4.63
C VAL A 43 8.18 -40.51 5.29
N ASP A 44 8.14 -40.51 6.63
CA ASP A 44 6.89 -40.34 7.37
C ASP A 44 6.29 -38.96 7.08
N GLN A 45 5.24 -38.95 6.26
CA GLN A 45 4.54 -37.74 5.86
C GLN A 45 3.75 -37.11 7.02
N ARG A 46 3.36 -37.89 8.05
CA ARG A 46 2.55 -37.40 9.17
C ARG A 46 3.34 -36.47 10.06
N ALA A 47 4.56 -36.85 10.43
CA ALA A 47 5.45 -36.00 11.20
C ALA A 47 5.80 -34.71 10.45
N ALA A 48 6.11 -34.82 9.15
CA ALA A 48 6.41 -33.67 8.30
C ALA A 48 5.20 -32.71 8.20
N ARG A 49 3.99 -33.24 8.00
CA ARG A 49 2.74 -32.47 7.94
C ARG A 49 2.50 -31.71 9.24
N LYS A 50 2.51 -32.40 10.39
CA LYS A 50 2.33 -31.77 11.72
C LYS A 50 3.30 -30.62 11.96
N SER A 51 4.57 -30.79 11.57
CA SER A 51 5.59 -29.72 11.66
C SER A 51 5.24 -28.51 10.79
N TRP A 52 4.76 -28.71 9.55
CA TRP A 52 4.35 -27.61 8.68
C TRP A 52 3.09 -26.90 9.16
N GLU A 53 2.11 -27.64 9.66
CA GLU A 53 0.89 -27.10 10.27
C GLU A 53 1.21 -26.22 11.48
N GLU A 54 2.10 -26.69 12.36
CA GLU A 54 2.55 -25.90 13.52
C GLU A 54 3.27 -24.63 13.06
N ARG A 55 4.18 -24.73 12.07
CA ARG A 55 4.85 -23.54 11.50
C ARG A 55 3.84 -22.55 10.92
N TYR A 56 2.82 -23.05 10.23
CA TYR A 56 1.76 -22.20 9.67
C TYR A 56 0.98 -21.49 10.77
N ARG A 57 0.54 -22.23 11.80
CA ARG A 57 -0.16 -21.70 12.97
C ARG A 57 0.65 -20.60 13.67
N VAL A 58 1.94 -20.82 13.91
CA VAL A 58 2.85 -19.83 14.52
C VAL A 58 2.96 -18.57 13.65
N VAL A 59 3.07 -18.72 12.33
CA VAL A 59 3.15 -17.57 11.41
C VAL A 59 1.84 -16.78 11.41
N LEU A 60 0.70 -17.45 11.35
CA LEU A 60 -0.61 -16.81 11.41
C LEU A 60 -0.83 -16.07 12.73
N GLN A 61 -0.50 -16.69 13.87
CA GLN A 61 -0.62 -16.05 15.17
C GLN A 61 0.25 -14.77 15.25
N ARG A 62 1.49 -14.83 14.78
CA ARG A 62 2.38 -13.67 14.71
C ARG A 62 1.82 -12.59 13.77
N LEU A 63 1.30 -12.98 12.61
CA LEU A 63 0.69 -12.06 11.67
C LEU A 63 -0.54 -11.35 12.28
N GLY A 64 -1.39 -12.09 12.97
CA GLY A 64 -2.54 -11.55 13.72
C GLY A 64 -2.11 -10.52 14.75
N ARG A 65 -1.12 -10.82 15.60
CA ARG A 65 -0.57 -9.87 16.58
C ARG A 65 0.00 -8.60 15.93
N VAL A 66 0.73 -8.72 14.83
CA VAL A 66 1.29 -7.56 14.11
C VAL A 66 0.19 -6.71 13.47
N ARG A 67 -0.82 -7.35 12.86
CA ARG A 67 -1.98 -6.67 12.27
C ARG A 67 -2.76 -5.90 13.33
N GLU A 68 -3.08 -6.56 14.44
CA GLU A 68 -3.82 -5.93 15.54
C GLU A 68 -3.02 -4.76 16.11
N ARG A 69 -1.71 -4.92 16.33
CA ARG A 69 -0.88 -3.83 16.81
C ARG A 69 -0.84 -2.63 15.84
N ILE A 70 -0.81 -2.87 14.53
CA ILE A 70 -0.91 -1.81 13.52
C ILE A 70 -2.28 -1.14 13.59
N ARG A 71 -3.36 -1.91 13.72
CA ARG A 71 -4.73 -1.41 13.86
C ARG A 71 -4.84 -0.50 15.09
N THR A 72 -4.45 -0.97 16.28
CA THR A 72 -4.47 -0.18 17.52
C THR A 72 -3.71 1.14 17.36
N PHE A 73 -2.54 1.12 16.72
CA PHE A 73 -1.77 2.34 16.47
C PHE A 73 -2.55 3.34 15.58
N LEU A 74 -3.14 2.85 14.48
CA LEU A 74 -3.86 3.69 13.53
C LEU A 74 -5.18 4.24 14.08
N SER A 75 -5.94 3.44 14.83
CA SER A 75 -7.26 3.83 15.35
C SER A 75 -7.17 4.63 16.65
N GLU A 76 -6.34 4.19 17.60
CA GLU A 76 -6.31 4.78 18.95
C GLU A 76 -5.13 5.74 19.12
N GLU A 77 -3.90 5.27 18.95
CA GLU A 77 -2.71 6.03 19.33
C GLU A 77 -2.54 7.29 18.47
N ARG A 78 -2.79 7.18 17.16
CA ARG A 78 -2.70 8.32 16.24
C ARG A 78 -3.76 9.39 16.52
N GLY A 79 -4.99 8.97 16.87
CA GLY A 79 -6.06 9.89 17.27
C GLY A 79 -5.72 10.62 18.57
N ARG A 80 -5.30 9.88 19.60
CA ARG A 80 -4.86 10.44 20.88
C ARG A 80 -3.69 11.40 20.72
N PHE A 81 -2.71 11.05 19.91
CA PHE A 81 -1.56 11.92 19.60
C PHE A 81 -1.99 13.24 18.96
N ARG A 82 -2.91 13.21 17.99
CA ARG A 82 -3.46 14.44 17.37
C ARG A 82 -4.18 15.31 18.41
N SER A 83 -5.04 14.72 19.23
CA SER A 83 -5.73 15.45 20.30
C SER A 83 -4.75 16.03 21.33
N TRP A 84 -3.69 15.29 21.65
CA TRP A 84 -2.63 15.77 22.54
C TRP A 84 -1.87 16.95 21.92
N ILE A 85 -1.48 16.89 20.63
CA ILE A 85 -0.85 18.03 19.93
C ILE A 85 -1.76 19.26 19.98
N GLY A 86 -3.05 19.10 19.67
CA GLY A 86 -4.01 20.20 19.68
C GLY A 86 -4.16 20.85 21.05
N ARG A 87 -4.07 20.07 22.13
CA ARG A 87 -4.12 20.59 23.51
C ARG A 87 -2.80 21.22 23.95
N ARG A 88 -1.66 20.57 23.68
CA ARG A 88 -0.35 20.98 24.19
C ARG A 88 0.29 22.10 23.38
N PHE A 89 0.05 22.13 22.06
CA PHE A 89 0.67 23.06 21.11
C PHE A 89 -0.36 23.63 20.10
N PRO A 90 -1.44 24.29 20.57
CA PRO A 90 -2.52 24.75 19.69
C PRO A 90 -2.05 25.70 18.58
N GLY A 91 -1.09 26.60 18.87
CA GLY A 91 -0.53 27.53 17.89
C GLY A 91 0.21 26.80 16.76
N LEU A 92 1.15 25.92 17.10
CA LEU A 92 1.90 25.11 16.13
C LEU A 92 1.00 24.20 15.32
N ALA A 93 -0.03 23.61 15.95
CA ALA A 93 -0.99 22.74 15.26
C ALA A 93 -1.74 23.51 14.17
N ARG A 94 -2.30 24.70 14.50
CA ARG A 94 -2.98 25.56 13.53
C ARG A 94 -2.05 26.05 12.42
N GLU A 95 -0.80 26.40 12.75
CA GLU A 95 0.19 26.81 11.76
C GLU A 95 0.53 25.68 10.78
N ILE A 96 0.66 24.45 11.27
CA ILE A 96 0.88 23.26 10.44
C ILE A 96 -0.33 23.01 9.53
N GLU A 97 -1.55 23.02 10.07
CA GLU A 97 -2.77 22.82 9.26
C GLU A 97 -2.94 23.91 8.19
N GLN A 98 -2.61 25.16 8.52
CA GLN A 98 -2.63 26.25 7.55
C GLN A 98 -1.55 26.06 6.48
N ALA A 99 -0.34 25.66 6.87
CA ALA A 99 0.75 25.38 5.93
C ALA A 99 0.42 24.20 5.01
N GLU A 100 -0.17 23.13 5.52
CA GLU A 100 -0.61 21.97 4.73
C GLU A 100 -1.70 22.35 3.72
N ARG A 101 -2.71 23.13 4.13
CA ARG A 101 -3.76 23.65 3.23
C ARG A 101 -3.16 24.49 2.11
N ASN A 102 -2.27 25.43 2.47
CA ASN A 102 -1.59 26.28 1.49
C ASN A 102 -0.75 25.45 0.50
N LEU A 103 0.00 24.47 1.02
CA LEU A 103 0.85 23.60 0.21
C LEU A 103 0.02 22.73 -0.73
N HIS A 104 -1.10 22.17 -0.26
CA HIS A 104 -2.00 21.38 -1.10
C HIS A 104 -2.61 22.20 -2.23
N ALA A 105 -3.09 23.42 -1.95
CA ALA A 105 -3.62 24.33 -2.97
C ALA A 105 -2.57 24.67 -4.04
N LEU A 106 -1.32 24.92 -3.65
CA LEU A 106 -0.23 25.19 -4.59
C LEU A 106 0.15 23.97 -5.42
N ARG A 107 0.24 22.78 -4.79
CA ARG A 107 0.51 21.52 -5.50
C ARG A 107 -0.59 21.20 -6.51
N GLN A 108 -1.85 21.42 -6.14
CA GLN A 108 -2.99 21.23 -7.04
C GLN A 108 -2.89 22.16 -8.24
N LEU A 109 -2.60 23.45 -8.02
CA LEU A 109 -2.42 24.42 -9.10
C LEU A 109 -1.27 24.02 -10.03
N VAL A 110 -0.11 23.65 -9.48
CA VAL A 110 1.04 23.16 -10.26
C VAL A 110 0.67 21.94 -11.09
N PHE A 111 -0.02 20.96 -10.49
CA PHE A 111 -0.47 19.76 -11.19
C PHE A 111 -1.44 20.08 -12.33
N GLU A 112 -2.41 20.98 -12.12
CA GLU A 112 -3.34 21.41 -13.16
C GLU A 112 -2.59 22.08 -14.33
N VAL A 113 -1.62 22.95 -14.04
CA VAL A 113 -0.80 23.65 -15.06
C VAL A 113 0.03 22.67 -15.86
N GLU A 114 0.76 21.78 -15.20
CA GLU A 114 1.59 20.77 -15.85
C GLU A 114 0.74 19.82 -16.69
N SER A 115 -0.39 19.37 -16.15
CA SER A 115 -1.31 18.48 -16.88
C SER A 115 -1.86 19.14 -18.13
N LEU A 116 -2.28 20.41 -18.04
CA LEU A 116 -2.81 21.16 -19.18
C LEU A 116 -1.73 21.43 -20.23
N SER A 117 -0.53 21.81 -19.80
CA SER A 117 0.63 22.00 -20.67
C SER A 117 0.99 20.70 -21.41
N TRP A 118 1.07 19.58 -20.68
CA TRP A 118 1.38 18.28 -21.24
C TRP A 118 0.30 17.79 -22.22
N LEU A 119 -0.98 17.89 -21.85
CA LEU A 119 -2.09 17.39 -22.68
C LEU A 119 -2.37 18.23 -23.92
N LYS A 120 -2.11 19.55 -23.88
CA LYS A 120 -2.44 20.48 -24.98
C LYS A 120 -1.21 20.99 -25.73
N GLY A 121 0.00 20.62 -25.32
CA GLY A 121 1.24 21.11 -25.92
C GLY A 121 1.47 22.61 -25.71
N HIS A 122 0.74 23.25 -24.80
CA HIS A 122 0.92 24.67 -24.51
C HIS A 122 2.13 24.90 -23.59
N GLY A 123 2.79 26.05 -23.71
CA GLY A 123 3.77 26.50 -22.71
C GLY A 123 3.15 26.64 -21.31
N LEU A 124 3.94 26.40 -20.26
CA LEU A 124 3.49 26.44 -18.86
C LEU A 124 2.87 27.79 -18.48
N ALA A 125 3.45 28.89 -18.95
CA ALA A 125 2.95 30.25 -18.74
C ALA A 125 1.53 30.46 -19.32
N PHE A 126 1.27 29.93 -20.52
CA PHE A 126 -0.05 30.00 -21.14
C PHE A 126 -1.07 29.11 -20.40
N ALA A 127 -0.67 27.88 -20.07
CA ALA A 127 -1.50 26.96 -19.29
C ALA A 127 -1.89 27.55 -17.92
N TYR A 128 -0.94 28.20 -17.24
CA TYR A 128 -1.17 28.93 -15.99
C TYR A 128 -2.25 30.00 -16.12
N ARG A 129 -2.13 30.89 -17.11
CA ARG A 129 -3.13 31.94 -17.34
C ARG A 129 -4.51 31.36 -17.62
N LYS A 130 -4.60 30.33 -18.47
CA LYS A 130 -5.87 29.66 -18.81
C LYS A 130 -6.55 29.03 -17.58
N ILE A 131 -5.76 28.49 -16.65
CA ILE A 131 -6.29 27.95 -15.39
C ILE A 131 -6.78 29.07 -14.47
N LEU A 132 -6.06 30.20 -14.39
CA LEU A 132 -6.54 31.37 -13.65
C LEU A 132 -7.87 31.90 -14.22
N GLU A 133 -7.98 32.02 -15.55
CA GLU A 133 -9.20 32.44 -16.23
C GLU A 133 -10.37 31.46 -15.95
N LYS A 134 -10.10 30.17 -15.94
CA LYS A 134 -11.08 29.13 -15.54
C LYS A 134 -11.52 29.30 -14.08
N HIS A 135 -10.59 29.55 -13.16
CA HIS A 135 -10.88 29.72 -11.73
C HIS A 135 -11.60 31.04 -11.43
N SER A 136 -11.38 32.10 -12.23
CA SER A 136 -12.16 33.34 -12.12
C SER A 136 -13.56 33.20 -12.71
N ALA A 137 -13.70 32.56 -13.88
CA ALA A 137 -14.99 32.32 -14.52
C ALA A 137 -15.90 31.41 -13.67
N GLY A 138 -15.35 30.33 -13.11
CA GLY A 138 -16.11 29.40 -12.26
C GLY A 138 -16.61 30.00 -10.94
N ARG A 139 -15.92 31.02 -10.41
CA ARG A 139 -16.40 31.76 -9.22
C ARG A 139 -17.57 32.69 -9.55
N SER A 140 -17.60 33.26 -10.76
CA SER A 140 -18.70 34.13 -11.20
C SER A 140 -19.95 33.32 -11.59
N ALA A 141 -19.76 32.17 -12.25
CA ALA A 141 -20.87 31.33 -12.71
C ALA A 141 -21.73 30.78 -11.55
N ARG A 142 -21.11 30.40 -10.43
CA ARG A 142 -21.84 29.89 -9.24
C ARG A 142 -22.76 30.90 -8.55
N LYS A 143 -22.64 32.20 -8.86
CA LYS A 143 -23.48 33.25 -8.27
C LYS A 143 -24.65 33.66 -9.18
N ALA A 144 -24.65 33.20 -10.42
CA ALA A 144 -25.65 33.55 -11.43
C ALA A 144 -26.18 32.32 -12.15
N GLU A 145 -26.29 31.18 -11.46
CA GLU A 145 -27.24 30.17 -11.91
C GLU A 145 -28.62 30.64 -11.42
N PRO A 146 -29.49 31.17 -12.31
CA PRO A 146 -30.90 31.28 -11.97
C PRO A 146 -31.33 29.89 -11.54
N MET A 147 -32.06 29.84 -10.43
CA MET A 147 -32.70 28.66 -9.86
C MET A 147 -33.36 27.84 -10.97
N ARG A 148 -32.57 26.97 -11.60
CA ARG A 148 -32.98 26.05 -12.63
C ARG A 148 -33.70 24.97 -11.85
N ASP A 149 -35.00 24.91 -12.07
CA ASP A 149 -35.91 23.95 -11.44
C ASP A 149 -35.21 22.57 -11.38
N PRO A 150 -35.07 21.91 -10.21
CA PRO A 150 -34.28 20.68 -10.03
C PRO A 150 -34.74 19.45 -10.83
N ARG A 151 -35.53 19.62 -11.89
CA ARG A 151 -36.30 18.54 -12.52
C ARG A 151 -35.67 17.87 -13.73
N GLU A 152 -34.66 18.42 -14.38
CA GLU A 152 -34.09 17.76 -15.57
C GLU A 152 -32.56 17.88 -15.61
N GLU A 153 -31.91 16.80 -16.07
CA GLU A 153 -30.46 16.59 -16.15
C GLU A 153 -29.79 16.08 -14.86
N SER A 154 -30.32 14.97 -14.35
CA SER A 154 -29.47 13.96 -13.71
C SER A 154 -28.37 13.54 -14.71
N PRO A 155 -27.08 13.70 -14.38
CA PRO A 155 -26.00 13.09 -15.15
C PRO A 155 -26.20 11.57 -15.08
N ASP A 156 -26.41 10.93 -16.23
CA ASP A 156 -26.67 9.49 -16.35
C ASP A 156 -25.72 8.68 -15.44
N PRO A 157 -26.21 8.12 -14.31
CA PRO A 157 -25.40 7.37 -13.37
C PRO A 157 -24.91 6.02 -13.95
N GLY A 158 -25.44 5.61 -15.11
CA GLY A 158 -25.29 4.26 -15.65
C GLY A 158 -23.85 3.87 -16.02
N LEU A 159 -22.99 4.83 -16.40
CA LEU A 159 -21.66 4.49 -16.93
C LEU A 159 -20.62 4.11 -15.86
N ARG A 160 -20.70 4.65 -14.65
CA ARG A 160 -19.81 4.25 -13.53
C ARG A 160 -20.30 3.00 -12.81
N ASP A 161 -21.60 2.74 -12.83
CA ASP A 161 -22.20 1.57 -12.20
C ASP A 161 -21.97 0.31 -13.03
N ALA A 162 -22.05 0.40 -14.36
CA ALA A 162 -21.78 -0.71 -15.27
C ALA A 162 -20.39 -1.35 -15.07
N GLY A 163 -19.36 -0.54 -14.84
CA GLY A 163 -18.00 -1.03 -14.58
C GLY A 163 -17.86 -1.76 -13.24
N GLN A 164 -18.55 -1.28 -12.20
CA GLN A 164 -18.54 -1.91 -10.87
C GLN A 164 -19.37 -3.20 -10.87
N ALA A 165 -20.51 -3.21 -11.56
CA ALA A 165 -21.35 -4.38 -11.73
C ALA A 165 -20.60 -5.51 -12.47
N GLU A 166 -19.87 -5.19 -13.54
CA GLU A 166 -19.11 -6.18 -14.30
C GLU A 166 -17.92 -6.72 -13.48
N GLU A 167 -17.19 -5.87 -12.74
CA GLU A 167 -16.13 -6.30 -11.83
C GLU A 167 -16.69 -7.19 -10.70
N ARG A 168 -17.84 -6.84 -10.12
CA ARG A 168 -18.54 -7.66 -9.11
C ARG A 168 -18.91 -9.03 -9.67
N ARG A 169 -19.44 -9.08 -10.90
CA ARG A 169 -19.79 -10.34 -11.59
C ARG A 169 -18.56 -11.20 -11.88
N ARG A 170 -17.43 -10.58 -12.28
CA ARG A 170 -16.15 -11.28 -12.48
C ARG A 170 -15.63 -11.89 -11.18
N ARG A 171 -15.68 -11.15 -10.07
CA ARG A 171 -15.30 -11.65 -8.73
C ARG A 171 -16.19 -12.80 -8.28
N LEU A 172 -17.50 -12.65 -8.46
CA LEU A 172 -18.50 -13.67 -8.12
C LEU A 172 -18.24 -14.99 -8.87
N LYS A 173 -18.04 -14.92 -10.19
CA LYS A 173 -17.67 -16.09 -11.01
C LYS A 173 -16.33 -16.69 -10.60
N LYS A 174 -15.34 -15.88 -10.24
CA LYS A 174 -14.02 -16.35 -9.81
C LYS A 174 -14.07 -17.07 -8.46
N ALA A 175 -14.76 -16.50 -7.47
CA ALA A 175 -14.98 -17.10 -6.16
C ALA A 175 -15.72 -18.44 -6.31
N TYR A 176 -16.84 -18.43 -7.05
CA TYR A 176 -17.60 -19.64 -7.34
C TYR A 176 -16.77 -20.72 -8.03
N ARG A 177 -16.02 -20.40 -9.10
CA ARG A 177 -15.15 -21.39 -9.78
C ARG A 177 -14.10 -21.98 -8.85
N THR A 178 -13.60 -21.20 -7.90
CA THR A 178 -12.61 -21.66 -6.92
C THR A 178 -13.25 -22.64 -5.95
N LEU A 179 -14.42 -22.32 -5.41
CA LEU A 179 -15.19 -23.18 -4.50
C LEU A 179 -15.70 -24.44 -5.22
N ALA A 180 -16.19 -24.31 -6.45
CA ALA A 180 -16.67 -25.43 -7.26
C ALA A 180 -15.58 -26.47 -7.50
N ARG A 181 -14.37 -26.07 -7.88
CA ARG A 181 -13.26 -27.03 -8.03
C ARG A 181 -12.86 -27.72 -6.72
N ARG A 182 -13.17 -27.13 -5.57
CA ARG A 182 -12.78 -27.65 -4.24
C ARG A 182 -13.87 -28.52 -3.62
N LEU A 183 -15.13 -28.12 -3.74
CA LEU A 183 -16.28 -28.70 -3.05
C LEU A 183 -17.15 -29.57 -3.96
N HIS A 184 -16.81 -29.75 -5.24
CA HIS A 184 -17.59 -30.59 -6.14
C HIS A 184 -17.69 -32.02 -5.60
N PRO A 185 -18.89 -32.64 -5.61
CA PRO A 185 -19.08 -34.02 -5.15
C PRO A 185 -18.26 -35.02 -5.99
N ASP A 186 -18.16 -34.83 -7.31
CA ASP A 186 -17.41 -35.74 -8.20
C ASP A 186 -15.91 -35.85 -7.89
N LEU A 187 -15.33 -34.83 -7.24
CA LEU A 187 -13.92 -34.84 -6.85
C LEU A 187 -13.70 -35.37 -5.43
N ASN A 188 -14.77 -35.52 -4.65
CA ASN A 188 -14.73 -35.83 -3.22
C ASN A 188 -15.85 -36.83 -2.88
N SER A 189 -15.74 -38.04 -3.42
CA SER A 189 -16.74 -39.11 -3.25
C SER A 189 -16.93 -39.60 -1.81
N ASP A 190 -16.06 -39.20 -0.88
CA ASP A 190 -16.14 -39.58 0.51
C ASP A 190 -17.18 -38.72 1.22
N GLY A 191 -18.26 -39.36 1.69
CA GLY A 191 -19.54 -38.78 2.15
C GLY A 191 -19.51 -37.86 3.36
N ASP A 192 -18.70 -36.80 3.34
CA ASP A 192 -18.76 -35.72 4.31
C ASP A 192 -20.02 -34.87 4.06
N GLY A 193 -21.11 -35.20 4.76
CA GLY A 193 -22.40 -34.50 4.65
C GLY A 193 -22.27 -32.98 4.82
N ARG A 194 -21.34 -32.52 5.68
CA ARG A 194 -21.07 -31.08 5.87
C ARG A 194 -20.51 -30.42 4.61
N ARG A 195 -19.71 -31.14 3.83
CA ARG A 195 -19.14 -30.62 2.58
C ARG A 195 -20.20 -30.52 1.49
N ILE A 196 -21.13 -31.49 1.42
CA ILE A 196 -22.29 -31.45 0.51
C ILE A 196 -23.20 -30.28 0.87
N GLU A 197 -23.47 -30.06 2.16
CA GLU A 197 -24.23 -28.90 2.65
C GLU A 197 -23.56 -27.57 2.27
N ARG A 198 -22.24 -27.46 2.46
CA ARG A 198 -21.49 -26.27 2.01
C ARG A 198 -21.55 -26.09 0.51
N TRP A 199 -21.41 -27.16 -0.29
CA TRP A 199 -21.52 -27.07 -1.73
C TRP A 199 -22.88 -26.51 -2.16
N ARG A 200 -23.97 -27.00 -1.54
CA ARG A 200 -25.32 -26.46 -1.76
C ARG A 200 -25.41 -24.98 -1.36
N ALA A 201 -24.83 -24.59 -0.22
CA ALA A 201 -24.80 -23.20 0.22
C ALA A 201 -24.04 -22.28 -0.76
N VAL A 202 -22.92 -22.75 -1.32
CA VAL A 202 -22.15 -22.04 -2.36
C VAL A 202 -22.97 -21.87 -3.63
N GLN A 203 -23.72 -22.89 -4.06
CA GLN A 203 -24.59 -22.80 -5.22
C GLN A 203 -25.71 -21.78 -5.00
N LEU A 204 -26.35 -21.79 -3.84
CA LEU A 204 -27.39 -20.82 -3.46
C LEU A 204 -26.83 -19.38 -3.44
N ALA A 205 -25.66 -19.18 -2.84
CA ALA A 205 -24.99 -17.87 -2.81
C ALA A 205 -24.62 -17.34 -4.21
N TYR A 206 -24.23 -18.23 -5.12
CA TYR A 206 -23.96 -17.85 -6.51
C TYR A 206 -25.24 -17.49 -7.27
N GLN A 207 -26.32 -18.26 -7.09
CA GLN A 207 -27.62 -18.00 -7.71
C GLN A 207 -28.24 -16.68 -7.22
N SER A 208 -28.10 -16.37 -5.92
CA SER A 208 -28.57 -15.10 -5.35
C SER A 208 -27.68 -13.90 -5.67
N GLY A 209 -26.51 -14.11 -6.27
CA GLY A 209 -25.54 -13.04 -6.54
C GLY A 209 -24.85 -12.49 -5.30
N ASP A 210 -24.82 -13.26 -4.19
CA ASP A 210 -24.22 -12.86 -2.93
C ASP A 210 -22.70 -13.07 -2.93
N LEU A 211 -21.98 -12.07 -3.43
CA LEU A 211 -20.52 -12.06 -3.46
C LEU A 211 -19.92 -12.14 -2.05
N ALA A 212 -20.53 -11.49 -1.06
CA ALA A 212 -19.95 -11.41 0.28
C ALA A 212 -19.94 -12.79 0.94
N LEU A 213 -21.03 -13.55 0.78
CA LEU A 213 -21.14 -14.92 1.29
C LEU A 213 -20.17 -15.87 0.57
N LEU A 214 -20.00 -15.76 -0.76
CA LEU A 214 -19.02 -16.55 -1.51
C LEU A 214 -17.57 -16.24 -1.11
N GLU A 215 -17.24 -14.98 -0.87
CA GLU A 215 -15.92 -14.59 -0.39
C GLU A 215 -15.67 -15.07 1.04
N ALA A 216 -16.70 -15.07 1.90
CA ALA A 216 -16.62 -15.65 3.24
C ALA A 216 -16.32 -17.16 3.20
N PHE A 217 -17.00 -17.92 2.34
CA PHE A 217 -16.69 -19.35 2.15
C PHE A 217 -15.26 -19.58 1.66
N CYS A 218 -14.76 -18.74 0.74
CA CYS A 218 -13.36 -18.83 0.31
C CYS A 218 -12.37 -18.62 1.48
N LEU A 219 -12.68 -17.72 2.42
CA LEU A 219 -11.84 -17.42 3.57
C LEU A 219 -11.90 -18.53 4.64
N GLU A 220 -13.06 -19.11 4.90
CA GLU A 220 -13.23 -20.23 5.85
C GLU A 220 -12.50 -21.50 5.37
N ASP A 221 -12.54 -21.78 4.06
CA ASP A 221 -11.85 -22.93 3.48
C ASP A 221 -10.34 -22.74 3.35
N ASP A 222 -9.83 -21.50 3.29
CA ASP A 222 -8.38 -21.24 3.32
C ASP A 222 -7.75 -21.54 4.69
N HIS A 223 -8.57 -21.63 5.75
CA HIS A 223 -8.14 -21.92 7.12
C HIS A 223 -8.35 -23.36 7.57
N THR A 224 -9.21 -24.14 6.89
CA THR A 224 -9.36 -25.56 7.17
C THR A 224 -8.30 -26.33 6.37
N PHE A 225 -7.37 -26.97 7.08
CA PHE A 225 -6.44 -27.90 6.47
C PHE A 225 -7.26 -29.04 5.87
N ILE A 226 -7.29 -29.14 4.55
CA ILE A 226 -7.80 -30.34 3.89
C ILE A 226 -6.85 -31.46 4.32
N GLN A 227 -7.36 -32.50 4.98
CA GLN A 227 -6.56 -33.54 5.63
C GLN A 227 -5.56 -34.22 4.67
N ASP A 228 -5.74 -34.06 3.34
CA ASP A 228 -4.89 -34.62 2.29
C ASP A 228 -4.15 -33.58 1.42
N GLU A 229 -4.08 -32.30 1.82
CA GLU A 229 -3.34 -31.29 1.02
C GLU A 229 -1.86 -31.69 0.87
N PRO A 230 -1.27 -31.75 -0.33
CA PRO A 230 0.12 -32.18 -0.49
C PRO A 230 1.08 -31.28 0.28
N LEU A 231 2.12 -31.86 0.88
CA LEU A 231 3.11 -31.15 1.71
C LEU A 231 3.73 -29.94 1.00
N SER A 232 3.88 -29.99 -0.32
CA SER A 232 4.38 -28.89 -1.15
C SER A 232 3.49 -27.64 -1.07
N ARG A 233 2.17 -27.81 -1.07
CA ARG A 233 1.20 -26.72 -0.93
C ARG A 233 1.22 -26.12 0.48
N LEU A 234 1.32 -26.95 1.52
CA LEU A 234 1.48 -26.47 2.89
C LEU A 234 2.75 -25.64 3.06
N ALA A 235 3.88 -26.11 2.51
CA ALA A 235 5.13 -25.37 2.51
C ALA A 235 5.03 -24.05 1.72
N GLU A 236 4.32 -24.06 0.58
CA GLU A 236 4.05 -22.86 -0.21
C GLU A 236 3.22 -21.83 0.58
N ARG A 237 2.12 -22.25 1.23
CA ARG A 237 1.31 -21.37 2.11
C ARG A 237 2.16 -20.76 3.23
N VAL A 238 2.97 -21.57 3.91
CA VAL A 238 3.88 -21.09 4.97
C VAL A 238 4.88 -20.06 4.40
N SER A 239 5.41 -20.30 3.21
CA SER A 239 6.32 -19.36 2.53
C SER A 239 5.62 -18.04 2.19
N GLN A 240 4.42 -18.11 1.64
CA GLN A 240 3.60 -16.94 1.32
C GLN A 240 3.27 -16.12 2.57
N GLU A 241 2.79 -16.77 3.63
CA GLU A 241 2.45 -16.07 4.88
C GLU A 241 3.67 -15.49 5.58
N ARG A 242 4.85 -16.14 5.49
CA ARG A 242 6.11 -15.55 5.96
C ARG A 242 6.48 -14.29 5.19
N LYS A 243 6.31 -14.27 3.86
CA LYS A 243 6.52 -13.06 3.04
C LYS A 243 5.54 -11.96 3.44
N THR A 244 4.27 -12.30 3.66
CA THR A 244 3.25 -11.37 4.16
C THR A 244 3.66 -10.82 5.52
N LEU A 245 4.01 -11.67 6.49
CA LEU A 245 4.49 -11.26 7.81
C LEU A 245 5.71 -10.33 7.70
N ALA A 246 6.68 -10.63 6.84
CA ALA A 246 7.84 -9.77 6.63
C ALA A 246 7.46 -8.38 6.07
N ARG A 247 6.46 -8.28 5.19
CA ARG A 247 5.90 -6.99 4.73
C ARG A 247 5.25 -6.23 5.88
N TYR A 248 4.42 -6.89 6.69
CA TYR A 248 3.77 -6.25 7.84
C TYR A 248 4.76 -5.82 8.93
N LEU A 249 5.81 -6.60 9.18
CA LEU A 249 6.89 -6.21 10.10
C LEU A 249 7.70 -5.02 9.59
N ARG A 250 7.94 -4.90 8.27
CA ARG A 250 8.54 -3.68 7.69
C ARG A 250 7.63 -2.47 7.88
N LYS A 251 6.33 -2.63 7.64
CA LYS A 251 5.32 -1.59 7.89
C LYS A 251 5.22 -1.20 9.38
N LEU A 252 5.32 -2.17 10.28
CA LEU A 252 5.40 -1.92 11.72
C LEU A 252 6.66 -1.12 12.08
N ARG A 253 7.81 -1.45 11.47
CA ARG A 253 9.05 -0.70 11.67
C ARG A 253 8.95 0.75 11.21
N SER A 254 8.25 1.05 10.12
CA SER A 254 8.01 2.45 9.73
C SER A 254 7.11 3.17 10.73
N TYR A 255 6.08 2.52 11.27
CA TYR A 255 5.22 3.13 12.29
C TYR A 255 5.91 3.35 13.63
N ARG A 256 6.89 2.51 14.00
CA ARG A 256 7.71 2.74 15.19
C ARG A 256 8.57 4.01 15.13
N LYS A 257 8.80 4.55 13.94
CA LYS A 257 9.50 5.84 13.76
C LYS A 257 8.55 7.03 13.87
N ASP A 258 7.24 6.80 13.84
CA ASP A 258 6.24 7.85 13.99
C ASP A 258 6.25 8.34 15.45
N PRO A 259 6.29 9.66 15.71
CA PRO A 259 6.25 10.20 17.06
C PRO A 259 5.03 9.76 17.85
N ALA A 260 3.90 9.46 17.19
CA ALA A 260 2.68 8.98 17.85
C ALA A 260 2.82 7.58 18.46
N TRP A 261 3.88 6.84 18.11
CA TRP A 261 4.05 5.45 18.55
C TRP A 261 4.20 5.35 20.07
N GLY A 262 3.30 4.62 20.72
CA GLY A 262 3.33 4.43 22.17
C GLY A 262 2.72 5.59 22.96
N CYS A 263 2.04 6.53 22.31
CA CYS A 263 1.34 7.66 22.96
C CYS A 263 0.30 7.22 24.01
N ARG A 264 -0.09 5.95 24.02
CA ARG A 264 -0.97 5.36 25.05
C ARG A 264 -0.30 5.18 26.43
N LYS A 265 1.03 5.18 26.51
CA LYS A 265 1.76 4.98 27.79
C LYS A 265 1.81 6.30 28.57
N GLY A 266 1.46 6.29 29.86
CA GLY A 266 1.41 7.50 30.69
C GLY A 266 2.72 8.29 30.79
N SER A 267 3.88 7.63 30.68
CA SER A 267 5.20 8.28 30.69
C SER A 267 5.68 8.80 29.33
N TRP A 268 4.88 8.59 28.27
CA TRP A 268 5.26 9.00 26.92
C TRP A 268 5.33 10.53 26.81
N GLU A 269 4.39 11.25 27.40
CA GLU A 269 4.29 12.71 27.26
C GLU A 269 5.51 13.45 27.81
N SER A 270 6.03 13.03 28.97
CA SER A 270 7.20 13.65 29.60
C SER A 270 8.49 13.37 28.82
N THR A 271 8.64 12.17 28.27
CA THR A 271 9.88 11.75 27.60
C THR A 271 9.95 12.21 26.15
N VAL A 272 8.81 12.16 25.44
CA VAL A 272 8.74 12.37 23.99
C VAL A 272 8.23 13.76 23.65
N GLY A 273 7.54 14.44 24.56
CA GLY A 273 6.93 15.75 24.33
C GLY A 273 7.90 16.81 23.78
N PRO A 274 9.07 17.07 24.41
CA PRO A 274 10.04 18.03 23.89
C PRO A 274 10.57 17.67 22.50
N LYS A 275 10.74 16.38 22.22
CA LYS A 275 11.18 15.89 20.89
C LYS A 275 10.10 16.11 19.84
N VAL A 276 8.83 15.97 20.20
CA VAL A 276 7.70 16.22 19.31
C VAL A 276 7.62 17.69 18.95
N GLU A 277 7.82 18.61 19.90
CA GLU A 277 7.83 20.04 19.61
C GLU A 277 8.93 20.43 18.61
N GLY A 278 10.16 19.93 18.82
CA GLY A 278 11.26 20.11 17.87
C GLY A 278 10.95 19.52 16.49
N TRP A 279 10.35 18.33 16.44
CA TRP A 279 9.90 17.69 15.20
C TRP A 279 8.81 18.49 14.49
N LEU A 280 7.82 19.02 15.21
CA LEU A 280 6.74 19.85 14.65
C LEU A 280 7.31 21.14 14.03
N ARG A 281 8.24 21.81 14.71
CA ARG A 281 8.90 23.01 14.18
C ARG A 281 9.72 22.71 12.94
N ALA A 282 10.50 21.63 12.94
CA ALA A 282 11.26 21.20 11.77
C ALA A 282 10.34 20.89 10.58
N ARG A 283 9.22 20.19 10.83
CA ARG A 283 8.21 19.89 9.82
C ARG A 283 7.57 21.15 9.24
N LEU A 284 7.23 22.12 10.09
CA LEU A 284 6.69 23.40 9.66
C LEU A 284 7.71 24.19 8.80
N ALA A 285 8.98 24.18 9.18
CA ALA A 285 10.05 24.81 8.41
C ALA A 285 10.23 24.17 7.02
N GLU A 286 10.16 22.84 6.93
CA GLU A 286 10.18 22.09 5.68
C GLU A 286 9.00 22.47 4.77
N MET A 287 7.76 22.46 5.29
CA MET A 287 6.58 22.86 4.52
C MET A 287 6.64 24.32 4.06
N ARG A 288 7.18 25.23 4.88
CA ARG A 288 7.42 26.63 4.50
C ARG A 288 8.47 26.74 3.41
N LYS A 289 9.52 25.91 3.42
CA LYS A 289 10.51 25.85 2.34
C LYS A 289 9.86 25.40 1.02
N GLU A 290 9.14 24.29 1.03
CA GLU A 290 8.46 23.78 -0.17
C GLU A 290 7.42 24.77 -0.70
N THR A 291 6.66 25.41 0.19
CA THR A 291 5.71 26.47 -0.18
C THR A 291 6.41 27.63 -0.91
N ARG A 292 7.60 28.04 -0.47
CA ARG A 292 8.39 29.09 -1.13
C ARG A 292 8.86 28.63 -2.52
N GLU A 293 9.33 27.40 -2.65
CA GLU A 293 9.76 26.83 -3.94
C GLU A 293 8.60 26.80 -4.96
N LEU A 294 7.43 26.28 -4.56
CA LEU A 294 6.26 26.26 -5.44
C LEU A 294 5.77 27.67 -5.79
N LYS A 295 5.75 28.60 -4.82
CA LYS A 295 5.42 30.01 -5.10
C LYS A 295 6.39 30.65 -6.07
N ASN A 296 7.69 30.39 -5.95
CA ASN A 296 8.69 30.91 -6.88
C ASN A 296 8.47 30.38 -8.30
N ARG A 297 8.16 29.08 -8.43
CA ARG A 297 7.82 28.47 -9.73
C ARG A 297 6.56 29.10 -10.35
N ILE A 298 5.52 29.30 -9.55
CA ILE A 298 4.29 29.98 -10.01
C ILE A 298 4.56 31.43 -10.42
N ARG A 299 5.40 32.16 -9.67
CA ARG A 299 5.82 33.52 -10.03
C ARG A 299 6.57 33.58 -11.35
N GLN A 300 7.43 32.59 -11.64
CA GLN A 300 8.12 32.50 -12.92
C GLN A 300 7.11 32.36 -14.07
N TRP A 301 6.15 31.43 -13.95
CA TRP A 301 5.09 31.27 -14.96
C TRP A 301 4.23 32.52 -15.13
N GLN A 302 3.93 33.22 -14.03
CA GLN A 302 3.22 34.48 -14.08
C GLN A 302 4.00 35.53 -14.89
N GLN A 303 5.27 35.76 -14.56
CA GLN A 303 6.12 36.72 -15.27
C GLN A 303 6.30 36.36 -16.75
N GLU A 304 6.49 35.08 -17.06
CA GLU A 304 6.57 34.60 -18.43
C GLU A 304 5.26 34.83 -19.18
N SER A 305 4.12 34.61 -18.54
CA SER A 305 2.81 34.86 -19.15
C SER A 305 2.66 36.35 -19.45
N GLU A 306 2.92 37.21 -18.49
CA GLU A 306 2.86 38.67 -18.66
C GLU A 306 3.75 39.13 -19.82
N ARG A 307 4.98 38.58 -19.94
CA ARG A 307 5.89 38.86 -21.06
C ARG A 307 5.35 38.38 -22.41
N MET A 308 4.77 37.17 -22.49
CA MET A 308 4.20 36.65 -23.73
C MET A 308 3.06 37.54 -24.24
N PHE A 309 2.17 37.97 -23.33
CA PHE A 309 1.00 38.77 -23.71
C PHE A 309 1.32 40.25 -23.93
N ALA A 310 2.30 40.82 -23.23
CA ALA A 310 2.76 42.18 -23.49
C ALA A 310 3.36 42.35 -24.89
N ARG A 311 3.95 41.27 -25.44
CA ARG A 311 4.53 41.26 -26.80
C ARG A 311 3.49 41.03 -27.91
N GLY A 312 2.20 40.92 -27.58
CA GLY A 312 1.14 40.64 -28.56
C GLY A 312 1.26 39.27 -29.22
N VAL A 313 2.03 38.34 -28.61
CA VAL A 313 2.14 36.97 -29.12
C VAL A 313 0.79 36.30 -28.90
N LYS A 314 0.00 36.19 -29.97
CA LYS A 314 -1.19 35.34 -29.96
C LYS A 314 -0.73 33.88 -29.86
N PRO A 315 -1.36 33.08 -28.98
CA PRO A 315 -0.94 31.73 -28.65
C PRO A 315 -1.01 30.76 -29.82
#